data_AF-A0ABD2NXA6-F1
#
_entry.id   AF-A0ABD2NXA6-F1
#
_cell.length_a   1.000
_cell.length_b   1.000
_cell.length_c   1.000
_cell.angle_alpha   90.00
_cell.angle_beta   90.00
_cell.angle_gamma   90.00
#
_symmetry.space_group_name_H-M   'P 1'
#
loop_
_entity.id
_entity.type
_entity.pdbx_description
1 polymer ?
#
loop_
_entity_poly.entity_id
_entity_poly.type
_entity_poly.pdbx_seq_one_letter_code
_entity_poly.pdbx_strand_id
1 'polypeptide(L)'
;MEVRVSYVRTFHGLLKVLEVVFSLIGLVMYLMYGHSFGALTSYFIGTLVALIVAIVIIIFYITGISEALGSVIYLQTYFHLVWMMYMTAYSAIVLNVAGSNFDLVCAGIFGMLLAVTYLVDAIHGFRKYPPMPFYE
;
A
#
# COMPACT_ATOMS: atom_id res chain seq x y z
N MET A 1 18.41 -10.48 19.65
CA MET A 1 17.39 -9.88 18.77
C MET A 1 16.36 -10.97 18.51
N GLU A 2 15.34 -11.09 19.37
CA GLU A 2 14.29 -12.08 19.15
C GLU A 2 13.47 -11.65 17.94
N VAL A 3 13.47 -12.46 16.88
CA VAL A 3 12.66 -12.22 15.69
C VAL A 3 11.19 -12.28 16.13
N ARG A 4 10.50 -11.13 16.13
CA ARG A 4 9.08 -11.04 16.51
C ARG A 4 8.20 -11.57 15.38
N VAL A 5 8.29 -12.88 15.09
CA VAL A 5 7.43 -13.58 14.11
C VAL A 5 5.94 -13.41 14.45
N SER A 6 5.62 -13.14 15.73
CA SER A 6 4.28 -12.79 16.18
C SER A 6 3.69 -11.53 15.52
N TYR A 7 4.50 -10.63 14.95
CA TYR A 7 4.00 -9.38 14.38
C TYR A 7 3.17 -9.60 13.11
N VAL A 8 3.52 -10.57 12.26
CA VAL A 8 2.74 -10.92 11.06
C VAL A 8 1.33 -11.40 11.41
N ARG A 9 1.12 -11.85 12.65
CA ARG A 9 -0.19 -12.26 13.18
C ARG A 9 -1.01 -11.09 13.74
N THR A 10 -0.43 -9.89 13.82
CA THR A 10 -1.17 -8.68 14.22
C THR A 10 -1.97 -8.13 13.05
N PHE A 11 -3.04 -7.39 13.33
CA PHE A 11 -3.88 -6.80 12.30
C PHE A 11 -3.10 -5.85 11.36
N HIS A 12 -2.22 -5.00 11.90
CA HIS A 12 -1.33 -4.17 11.08
C HIS A 12 -0.36 -5.01 10.24
N GLY A 13 0.24 -6.07 10.81
CA GLY A 13 1.12 -6.96 10.07
C GLY A 13 0.41 -7.63 8.88
N LEU A 14 -0.83 -8.08 9.08
CA LEU A 14 -1.67 -8.63 8.02
C LEU A 14 -1.95 -7.61 6.92
N LEU A 15 -2.26 -6.35 7.27
CA LEU A 15 -2.47 -5.28 6.28
C LEU A 15 -1.22 -5.04 5.43
N LYS A 16 -0.02 -5.03 6.03
CA LYS A 16 1.24 -4.89 5.27
C LYS A 16 1.48 -6.07 4.33
N VAL A 17 1.17 -7.29 4.77
CA VAL A 17 1.26 -8.47 3.90
C VAL A 17 0.28 -8.35 2.73
N LEU A 18 -0.95 -7.92 2.97
CA LEU A 18 -1.93 -7.69 1.90
C LEU A 18 -1.48 -6.60 0.92
N GLU A 19 -0.88 -5.51 1.43
CA GLU A 19 -0.29 -4.47 0.57
C GLU A 19 0.80 -5.03 -0.35
N VAL A 20 1.71 -5.86 0.19
CA VAL A 20 2.74 -6.53 -0.60
C VAL A 20 2.12 -7.45 -1.66
N VAL A 21 1.16 -8.29 -1.27
CA VAL A 21 0.52 -9.26 -2.18
C VAL A 21 -0.23 -8.56 -3.31
N PHE A 22 -1.08 -7.57 -2.98
CA PHE A 22 -1.85 -6.85 -3.98
C PHE A 22 -0.96 -6.00 -4.89
N SER A 23 0.08 -5.37 -4.34
CA SER A 23 1.05 -4.62 -5.15
C SER A 23 1.80 -5.55 -6.11
N LEU A 24 2.23 -6.72 -5.64
CA LEU A 24 2.95 -7.68 -6.46
C LEU A 24 2.08 -8.21 -7.61
N ILE A 25 0.84 -8.62 -7.32
CA ILE A 25 -0.07 -9.12 -8.35
C ILE A 25 -0.41 -8.00 -9.35
N GLY A 26 -0.76 -6.81 -8.87
CA GLY A 26 -1.06 -5.67 -9.75
C GLY A 26 0.11 -5.31 -10.68
N LEU A 27 1.34 -5.33 -10.13
CA LEU A 27 2.56 -5.05 -10.89
C LEU A 27 2.89 -6.14 -11.92
N VAL A 28 2.74 -7.41 -11.58
CA VAL A 28 2.97 -8.53 -12.52
C VAL A 28 1.95 -8.47 -13.66
N MET A 29 0.67 -8.30 -13.34
CA MET A 29 -0.39 -8.21 -14.36
C MET A 29 -0.18 -7.01 -15.28
N TYR A 30 0.23 -5.86 -14.72
CA TYR A 30 0.60 -4.71 -15.52
C TYR A 30 1.80 -4.99 -16.46
N LEU A 31 2.85 -5.64 -15.96
CA LEU A 31 4.04 -5.93 -16.77
C LEU A 31 3.76 -6.92 -17.91
N MET A 32 2.82 -7.86 -17.70
CA MET A 32 2.39 -8.79 -18.75
C MET A 32 1.73 -8.10 -19.95
N TYR A 33 1.13 -6.92 -19.74
CA TYR A 33 0.53 -6.12 -20.83
C TYR A 33 1.58 -5.56 -21.81
N GLY A 34 2.82 -5.33 -21.37
CA GLY A 34 3.96 -5.01 -22.26
C GLY A 34 3.98 -3.61 -22.91
N HIS A 35 3.03 -2.72 -22.63
CA HIS A 35 3.00 -1.35 -23.18
C HIS A 35 3.00 -0.26 -22.10
N SER A 36 3.85 0.76 -22.26
CA SER A 36 3.85 1.96 -21.40
C SER A 36 3.12 3.12 -22.09
N PHE A 37 1.98 3.51 -21.51
CA PHE A 37 1.34 4.80 -21.76
C PHE A 37 1.59 5.69 -20.53
N GLY A 38 1.70 7.01 -20.68
CA GLY A 38 2.10 7.91 -19.58
C GLY A 38 1.36 7.68 -18.25
N ALA A 39 0.02 7.62 -18.27
CA ALA A 39 -0.78 7.37 -17.06
C ALA A 39 -0.66 5.92 -16.53
N LEU A 40 -0.38 4.96 -17.42
CA LEU A 40 -0.07 3.58 -17.06
C LEU A 40 1.31 3.49 -16.36
N THR A 41 2.28 4.31 -16.77
CA THR A 41 3.58 4.44 -16.10
C THR A 41 3.45 4.96 -14.67
N SER A 42 2.53 5.89 -14.41
CA SER A 42 2.24 6.37 -13.05
C SER A 42 1.66 5.26 -12.17
N TYR A 43 0.72 4.46 -12.68
CA TYR A 43 0.24 3.27 -11.96
C TYR A 43 1.39 2.32 -11.61
N PHE A 44 2.28 2.02 -12.56
CA PHE A 44 3.45 1.18 -12.34
C PHE A 44 4.36 1.73 -11.23
N ILE A 45 4.71 3.01 -11.30
CA ILE A 45 5.56 3.67 -10.29
C ILE A 45 4.89 3.64 -8.92
N GLY A 46 3.61 3.99 -8.84
CA GLY A 46 2.86 3.99 -7.57
C GLY A 46 2.80 2.61 -6.93
N THR A 47 2.54 1.58 -7.73
CA THR A 47 2.47 0.17 -7.27
C THR A 47 3.84 -0.37 -6.87
N LEU A 48 4.92 0.02 -7.57
CA LEU A 48 6.29 -0.33 -7.21
C LEU A 48 6.73 0.33 -5.89
N VAL A 49 6.46 1.63 -5.75
CA VAL A 49 6.78 2.36 -4.50
C VAL A 49 5.96 1.81 -3.33
N ALA A 50 4.67 1.53 -3.54
CA ALA A 50 3.81 0.84 -2.58
C ALA A 50 4.45 -0.47 -2.06
N LEU A 51 4.91 -1.32 -2.98
CA LEU A 51 5.57 -2.57 -2.67
C LEU A 51 6.85 -2.36 -1.85
N ILE A 52 7.72 -1.45 -2.28
CA ILE A 52 8.98 -1.15 -1.58
C ILE A 52 8.70 -0.65 -0.17
N VAL A 53 7.78 0.31 -0.02
CA VAL A 53 7.41 0.88 1.29
C VAL A 53 6.84 -0.20 2.21
N ALA A 54 5.92 -1.05 1.73
CA ALA A 54 5.35 -2.12 2.53
C ALA A 54 6.42 -3.13 3.01
N ILE A 55 7.37 -3.50 2.13
CA ILE A 55 8.51 -4.37 2.50
C ILE A 55 9.40 -3.69 3.56
N VAL A 56 9.76 -2.42 3.38
CA VAL A 56 10.59 -1.68 4.33
C VAL A 56 9.91 -1.62 5.70
N ILE A 57 8.61 -1.34 5.74
CA ILE A 57 7.84 -1.32 6.99
C ILE A 57 7.86 -2.70 7.66
N ILE A 58 7.63 -3.79 6.91
CA ILE A 58 7.73 -5.16 7.45
C ILE A 58 9.12 -5.42 8.04
N ILE A 59 10.20 -5.01 7.35
CA ILE A 59 11.58 -5.17 7.84
C ILE A 59 11.78 -4.38 9.14
N PHE A 60 11.32 -3.13 9.22
CA PHE A 60 11.44 -2.32 10.43
C PHE A 60 10.70 -2.93 11.63
N TYR A 61 9.55 -3.57 11.39
CA TYR A 61 8.82 -4.28 12.44
C TYR A 61 9.52 -5.58 12.87
N ILE A 62 10.02 -6.38 11.92
CA ILE A 62 10.73 -7.63 12.23
C ILE A 62 12.02 -7.35 13.02
N THR A 63 12.72 -6.26 12.68
CA THR A 63 13.96 -5.85 13.34
C THR A 63 13.74 -5.07 14.63
N GLY A 64 12.49 -4.75 15.00
CA GLY A 64 12.17 -3.99 16.21
C GLY A 64 12.56 -2.51 16.17
N ILE A 65 13.07 -2.01 15.04
CA ILE A 65 13.41 -0.59 14.84
C ILE A 65 12.16 0.30 14.94
N SER A 66 10.98 -0.26 14.64
CA SER A 66 9.70 0.45 14.73
C SER A 66 9.41 1.05 16.12
N GLU A 67 9.91 0.46 17.22
CA GLU A 67 9.70 0.98 18.57
C GLU A 67 10.45 2.30 18.82
N ALA A 68 11.60 2.49 18.16
CA ALA A 68 12.37 3.74 18.21
C ALA A 68 11.77 4.86 17.35
N LEU A 69 10.90 4.51 16.39
CA LEU A 69 10.34 5.40 15.38
C LEU A 69 8.88 5.77 15.64
N GLY A 70 8.44 5.84 16.91
CA GLY A 70 7.03 6.07 17.27
C GLY A 70 6.34 7.26 16.57
N SER A 71 7.08 8.32 16.23
CA SER A 71 6.60 9.47 15.45
C SER A 71 6.38 9.17 13.96
N VAL A 72 7.06 8.18 13.38
CA VAL A 72 6.89 7.74 11.99
C VAL A 72 5.54 7.03 11.78
N ILE A 73 4.97 6.42 12.82
CA ILE A 73 3.67 5.74 12.75
C ILE A 73 2.53 6.74 12.49
N TYR A 74 2.64 7.98 12.97
CA TYR A 74 1.68 9.04 12.66
C TYR A 74 1.78 9.46 11.19
N LEU A 75 3.00 9.69 10.69
CA LEU A 75 3.24 10.02 9.29
C LEU A 75 2.78 8.91 8.34
N GLN A 76 2.89 7.64 8.77
CA GLN A 76 2.36 6.50 8.03
C GLN A 76 0.87 6.67 7.74
N THR A 77 0.07 7.08 8.71
CA THR A 77 -1.39 7.23 8.55
C THR A 77 -1.74 8.24 7.44
N TYR A 78 -1.07 9.40 7.43
CA TYR A 78 -1.26 10.40 6.37
C TYR A 78 -0.76 9.90 5.02
N PHE A 79 0.38 9.21 5.00
CA PHE A 79 0.91 8.61 3.79
C PHE A 79 -0.08 7.61 3.19
N HIS A 80 -0.74 6.79 4.02
CA HIS A 80 -1.72 5.79 3.58
C HIS A 80 -2.98 6.43 2.99
N LEU A 81 -3.45 7.56 3.54
CA LEU A 81 -4.55 8.31 2.92
C LEU A 81 -4.17 8.87 1.56
N VAL A 82 -2.98 9.46 1.43
CA VAL A 82 -2.49 9.98 0.14
C VAL A 82 -2.32 8.85 -0.86
N TRP A 83 -1.75 7.73 -0.44
CA TRP A 83 -1.55 6.56 -1.29
C TRP A 83 -2.86 5.88 -1.68
N MET A 84 -3.85 5.86 -0.79
CA MET A 84 -5.21 5.42 -1.12
C MET A 84 -5.81 6.26 -2.25
N MET A 85 -5.75 7.58 -2.17
CA MET A 85 -6.27 8.47 -3.21
C MET A 85 -5.52 8.27 -4.54
N TYR A 86 -4.18 8.18 -4.46
CA TYR A 86 -3.33 7.92 -5.61
C TYR A 86 -3.70 6.59 -6.30
N MET A 87 -3.71 5.49 -5.55
CA MET A 87 -3.99 4.17 -6.09
C MET A 87 -5.42 4.08 -6.62
N THR A 88 -6.40 4.73 -5.98
CA THR A 88 -7.77 4.78 -6.49
C THR A 88 -7.82 5.46 -7.86
N ALA A 89 -7.20 6.64 -8.00
CA ALA A 89 -7.23 7.40 -9.24
C ALA A 89 -6.55 6.65 -10.40
N TYR A 90 -5.33 6.13 -10.18
CA TYR A 90 -4.60 5.44 -11.24
C TYR A 90 -5.17 4.06 -11.55
N SER A 91 -5.71 3.34 -10.56
CA SER A 91 -6.42 2.08 -10.82
C SER A 91 -7.70 2.31 -11.62
N ALA A 92 -8.43 3.40 -11.36
CA ALA A 92 -9.60 3.77 -12.17
C ALA A 92 -9.21 4.07 -13.62
N ILE A 93 -8.09 4.77 -13.84
CA ILE A 93 -7.56 5.02 -15.19
C ILE A 93 -7.18 3.70 -15.87
N VAL A 94 -6.46 2.81 -15.17
CA VAL A 94 -6.10 1.47 -15.69
C VAL A 94 -7.35 0.70 -16.11
N LEU A 95 -8.37 0.65 -15.26
CA LEU A 95 -9.65 -0.02 -15.58
C LEU A 95 -10.35 0.61 -16.78
N ASN A 96 -10.34 1.94 -16.90
CA ASN A 96 -10.95 2.64 -18.02
C ASN A 96 -10.24 2.34 -19.35
N VAL A 97 -8.92 2.20 -19.35
CA VAL A 97 -8.14 1.90 -20.56
C VAL A 97 -8.00 0.40 -20.83
N ALA A 98 -8.37 -0.46 -19.88
CA ALA A 98 -8.21 -1.91 -20.00
C ALA A 98 -9.02 -2.52 -21.15
N GLY A 99 -10.20 -1.96 -21.47
CA GLY A 99 -11.10 -2.53 -22.47
C GLY A 99 -11.40 -4.00 -22.17
N SER A 100 -11.08 -4.90 -23.12
CA SER A 100 -11.20 -6.36 -22.95
C SER A 100 -9.89 -7.05 -22.56
N ASN A 101 -8.82 -6.30 -22.26
CA ASN A 101 -7.55 -6.87 -21.85
C ASN A 101 -7.62 -7.36 -20.39
N PHE A 102 -7.59 -8.68 -20.22
CA PHE A 102 -7.74 -9.33 -18.92
C PHE A 102 -6.65 -8.90 -17.92
N ASP A 103 -5.40 -8.75 -18.38
CA ASP A 103 -4.26 -8.43 -17.52
C ASP A 103 -4.40 -7.01 -16.95
N LEU A 104 -4.80 -6.04 -17.77
CA LEU A 104 -5.08 -4.67 -17.30
C LEU A 104 -6.30 -4.60 -16.38
N VAL A 105 -7.35 -5.37 -16.66
CA VAL A 105 -8.51 -5.44 -15.74
C VAL A 105 -8.05 -5.98 -14.38
N CYS A 106 -7.26 -7.06 -14.36
CA CYS A 106 -6.71 -7.61 -13.13
C CYS A 106 -5.82 -6.60 -12.40
N ALA A 107 -4.90 -5.93 -13.10
CA ALA A 107 -4.05 -4.89 -12.51
C ALA A 107 -4.90 -3.79 -11.86
N GLY A 108 -5.90 -3.28 -12.57
CA GLY A 108 -6.82 -2.28 -12.05
C GLY A 108 -7.58 -2.74 -10.80
N ILE A 109 -8.10 -3.97 -10.77
CA ILE A 109 -8.80 -4.54 -9.61
C ILE A 109 -7.86 -4.67 -8.42
N PHE A 110 -6.66 -5.22 -8.60
CA PHE A 110 -5.69 -5.38 -7.51
C PHE A 110 -5.18 -4.02 -6.99
N GLY A 111 -5.07 -3.02 -7.87
CA GLY A 111 -4.79 -1.65 -7.45
C GLY A 111 -5.91 -1.03 -6.61
N MET A 112 -7.18 -1.33 -6.92
CA MET A 112 -8.31 -0.93 -6.09
C MET A 112 -8.33 -1.64 -4.74
N LEU A 113 -8.05 -2.95 -4.71
CA LEU A 113 -7.92 -3.70 -3.45
C LEU A 113 -6.79 -3.13 -2.60
N LEU A 114 -5.67 -2.77 -3.21
CA LEU A 114 -4.56 -2.10 -2.54
C LEU A 114 -4.99 -0.76 -1.93
N ALA A 115 -5.76 0.06 -2.66
CA ALA A 115 -6.31 1.31 -2.14
C ALA A 115 -7.24 1.08 -0.94
N VAL A 116 -8.07 0.03 -0.96
CA VAL A 116 -8.91 -0.36 0.18
C VAL A 116 -8.05 -0.75 1.38
N THR A 117 -6.98 -1.53 1.19
CA THR A 117 -6.07 -1.89 2.28
C THR A 117 -5.44 -0.66 2.92
N TYR A 118 -5.02 0.33 2.11
CA TYR A 118 -4.51 1.59 2.63
C TYR A 118 -5.55 2.40 3.40
N LEU A 119 -6.81 2.41 2.95
CA LEU A 119 -7.89 3.06 3.70
C LEU A 119 -8.09 2.39 5.06
N VAL A 120 -8.14 1.05 5.09
CA VAL A 120 -8.33 0.29 6.33
C VAL A 120 -7.17 0.51 7.29
N ASP A 121 -5.92 0.50 6.80
CA ASP A 121 -4.75 0.77 7.63
C ASP A 121 -4.74 2.21 8.15
N ALA A 122 -5.13 3.20 7.34
CA ALA A 122 -5.26 4.58 7.80
C ALA A 122 -6.32 4.72 8.91
N ILE A 123 -7.52 4.12 8.73
CA ILE A 123 -8.57 4.14 9.75
C ILE A 123 -8.08 3.48 11.05
N HIS A 124 -7.38 2.35 10.96
CA HIS A 124 -6.84 1.69 12.13
C HIS A 124 -5.75 2.52 12.81
N GLY A 125 -4.88 3.16 12.02
CA GLY A 125 -3.86 4.11 12.47
C GLY A 125 -4.47 5.27 13.25
N PHE A 126 -5.51 5.93 12.71
CA PHE A 126 -6.23 7.01 13.39
C PHE A 126 -6.86 6.59 14.72
N ARG A 127 -7.43 5.37 14.79
CA ARG A 127 -8.04 4.85 16.02
C ARG A 127 -7.01 4.58 17.10
N LYS A 128 -5.85 4.06 16.72
CA LYS A 128 -4.80 3.65 17.65
C LYS A 128 -3.91 4.80 18.09
N TYR A 129 -3.72 5.78 17.20
CA TYR A 129 -2.88 6.94 17.37
C TYR A 129 -3.67 8.19 16.94
N PRO A 130 -4.66 8.62 17.74
CA PRO A 130 -5.45 9.80 17.41
C PRO A 130 -4.51 11.01 17.31
N PRO A 131 -4.76 11.96 16.39
CA PRO A 131 -3.96 13.17 16.31
C PRO A 131 -3.98 13.84 17.69
N MET A 132 -2.79 14.08 18.26
CA MET A 132 -2.72 14.88 19.48
C MET A 132 -3.39 16.22 19.19
N PRO A 133 -4.23 16.75 20.10
CA PRO A 133 -4.73 18.10 19.97
C PRO A 133 -3.51 19.00 19.82
N PHE A 134 -3.38 19.64 18.66
CA PHE A 134 -2.34 20.64 18.43
C PHE A 134 -2.58 21.74 19.46
N TYR A 135 -1.68 21.85 20.44
CA TYR A 135 -1.52 22.98 21.37
C TYR A 135 -2.82 23.59 21.92
N GLU A 136 -3.18 23.21 23.16
CA GLU A 136 -3.78 24.17 24.11
C GLU A 136 -2.67 24.74 25.01
#